data_AF-H2JIZ0-F1
#
_entry.id   AF-H2JIZ0-F1
#
_cell.length_a   1.000
_cell.length_b   1.000
_cell.length_c   1.000
_cell.angle_alpha   90.00
_cell.angle_beta   90.00
_cell.angle_gamma   90.00
#
_symmetry.space_group_name_H-M   'P 1'
#
loop_
_entity.id
_entity.type
_entity.pdbx_description
1 polymer ?
#
loop_
_entity_poly.entity_id
_entity_poly.type
_entity_poly.pdbx_seq_one_letter_code
_entity_poly.pdbx_strand_id
1 'polypeptide(L)'
;MVDNGCGCGGTDCGSSDCGGSCPSSGGRPQNFLENTHELNSIKRVIGVVSGKGGVGKSLVTSTLSVMMRRKGYEVGVLDADITGPSIPKIFGINQKAQGSELGIYPQTSQNGIKVMSVNLMLDQDDAPVIWRGPIIAGVVKQFWTDVIWGEVDYLFLDMPPGTGDVPLTVFQSIPLDGIVIVTSPQDLVSMIVKKAYNMAREMNIPILGIVENMSYLKCPDCGKEINIFGKSKIDEIAAGLGLRVLGKMPIDPSIAELCDKGELEKVNHEHLADAVSYIENKLPVGKGNGIMKIAIATEGNNISSHFGKCEYFTVVEIENKSIKSKEVVSTEGNQHGLLPGFLASLGIKTVIAGGMGDGARQKLEENNIQIISGISGNIDEAIQLYIDGNLKSASSGCSGHEHSHEHNHGEGGCSCGNH
;
A
#
# COMPACT_ATOMS: atom_id res chain seq x y z
N MET A 1 -25.39 4.27 37.90
CA MET A 1 -25.16 4.20 39.36
C MET A 1 -25.26 2.74 39.74
N VAL A 2 -24.13 2.06 39.87
CA VAL A 2 -24.03 0.78 40.57
C VAL A 2 -22.86 0.93 41.51
N ASP A 3 -23.15 0.72 42.79
CA ASP A 3 -22.46 1.27 43.93
C ASP A 3 -21.11 0.63 44.26
N ASN A 4 -20.25 1.48 44.80
CA ASN A 4 -19.11 1.14 45.64
C ASN A 4 -19.57 0.37 46.88
N GLY A 5 -18.84 -0.69 47.25
CA GLY A 5 -19.06 -1.40 48.52
C GLY A 5 -17.78 -2.01 49.04
N CYS A 6 -16.84 -1.19 49.52
CA CYS A 6 -15.73 -1.65 50.36
C CYS A 6 -16.17 -1.55 51.82
N GLY A 7 -16.61 -2.67 52.41
CA GLY A 7 -16.98 -2.76 53.82
C GLY A 7 -15.87 -3.42 54.62
N CYS A 8 -15.11 -2.63 55.38
CA CYS A 8 -14.26 -3.14 56.45
C CYS A 8 -15.09 -3.24 57.73
N GLY A 9 -15.39 -4.46 58.17
CA GLY A 9 -16.06 -4.73 59.45
C GLY A 9 -15.23 -5.67 60.31
N GLY A 10 -14.77 -5.16 61.45
CA GLY A 10 -14.70 -5.88 62.72
C GLY A 10 -13.73 -7.06 62.89
N THR A 11 -12.59 -6.76 63.53
CA THR A 11 -11.93 -7.50 64.63
C THR A 11 -11.43 -8.94 64.43
N ASP A 12 -10.19 -9.12 64.91
CA ASP A 12 -9.38 -10.34 65.10
C ASP A 12 -8.76 -10.99 63.85
N CYS A 13 -7.53 -10.55 63.55
CA CYS A 13 -6.46 -11.43 63.09
C CYS A 13 -5.11 -10.91 63.60
N GLY A 14 -4.37 -11.80 64.27
CA GLY A 14 -3.09 -11.53 64.92
C GLY A 14 -1.99 -11.09 63.96
N SER A 15 -1.04 -10.38 64.54
CA SER A 15 0.17 -9.85 63.94
C SER A 15 1.05 -10.92 63.29
N SER A 16 1.03 -10.99 61.96
CA SER A 16 2.18 -11.30 61.08
C SER A 16 1.69 -11.49 59.64
N ASP A 17 2.37 -10.86 58.69
CA ASP A 17 2.24 -10.99 57.23
C ASP A 17 1.06 -10.28 56.52
N CYS A 18 1.20 -8.95 56.37
CA CYS A 18 0.60 -8.20 55.26
C CYS A 18 1.64 -7.27 54.62
N GLY A 19 2.70 -7.85 54.06
CA GLY A 19 3.61 -7.16 53.13
C GLY A 19 3.03 -7.15 51.71
N GLY A 20 1.83 -6.59 51.53
CA GLY A 20 1.19 -6.43 50.23
C GLY A 20 1.43 -5.01 49.70
N SER A 21 2.53 -4.80 48.99
CA SER A 21 2.76 -3.56 48.24
C SER A 21 1.68 -3.41 47.17
N CYS A 22 0.70 -2.53 47.39
CA CYS A 22 -0.16 -2.02 46.34
C CYS A 22 0.72 -1.31 45.30
N PRO A 23 0.81 -1.75 44.04
CA PRO A 23 1.43 -0.95 43.02
C PRO A 23 0.49 0.21 42.74
N SER A 24 0.75 1.33 43.42
CA SER A 24 0.27 2.65 43.05
C SER A 24 0.99 3.07 41.77
N SER A 25 0.68 2.38 40.68
CA SER A 25 1.14 2.75 39.35
C SER A 25 0.25 3.89 38.86
N GLY A 26 0.63 5.11 39.22
CA GLY A 26 0.43 6.27 38.37
C GLY A 26 1.11 5.97 37.02
N GLY A 27 0.39 5.25 36.16
CA GLY A 27 0.87 4.88 34.85
C GLY A 27 1.00 6.13 34.00
N ARG A 28 2.23 6.47 33.64
CA ARG A 28 2.50 7.32 32.48
C ARG A 28 1.64 6.80 31.32
N PRO A 29 1.00 7.66 30.50
CA PRO A 29 0.25 7.18 29.35
C PRO A 29 1.17 6.30 28.53
N GLN A 30 0.89 4.99 28.51
CA GLN A 30 1.67 4.07 27.70
C GLN A 30 1.43 4.49 26.25
N ASN A 31 2.53 4.77 25.55
CA ASN A 31 2.45 5.05 24.14
C ASN A 31 2.18 3.72 23.43
N PHE A 32 0.92 3.47 23.06
CA PHE A 32 0.50 2.25 22.38
C PHE A 32 0.82 2.25 20.89
N LEU A 33 1.46 3.32 20.40
CA LEU A 33 1.89 3.45 19.02
C LEU A 33 2.99 2.44 18.70
N GLU A 34 2.81 1.78 17.57
CA GLU A 34 3.76 0.82 17.03
C GLU A 34 4.56 1.47 15.91
N ASN A 35 5.82 1.06 15.78
CA ASN A 35 6.62 1.44 14.63
C ASN A 35 6.23 0.59 13.43
N THR A 36 6.24 1.20 12.24
CA THR A 36 6.14 0.43 11.00
C THR A 36 7.45 -0.29 10.70
N HIS A 37 7.45 -1.15 9.68
CA HIS A 37 8.65 -1.84 9.21
C HIS A 37 9.81 -0.86 8.94
N GLU A 38 11.04 -1.23 9.29
CA GLU A 38 12.22 -0.36 9.19
C GLU A 38 12.55 0.13 7.77
N LEU A 39 12.13 -0.65 6.77
CA LEU A 39 12.27 -0.32 5.35
C LEU A 39 11.19 0.65 4.83
N ASN A 40 10.27 1.09 5.69
CA ASN A 40 9.19 1.97 5.29
C ASN A 40 9.50 3.43 5.57
N SER A 41 9.07 4.27 4.64
CA SER A 41 9.05 5.72 4.75
C SER A 41 7.66 6.18 4.36
N ILE A 42 6.78 6.24 5.36
CA ILE A 42 5.38 6.62 5.20
C ILE A 42 5.21 8.05 5.74
N LYS A 43 4.95 8.99 4.83
CA LYS A 43 4.92 10.42 5.19
C LYS A 43 3.63 10.86 5.82
N ARG A 44 2.48 10.36 5.32
CA ARG A 44 1.14 10.68 5.83
C ARG A 44 0.27 9.45 5.94
N VAL A 45 -0.39 9.28 7.08
CA VAL A 45 -1.36 8.20 7.32
C VAL A 45 -2.74 8.79 7.55
N ILE A 46 -3.71 8.41 6.70
CA ILE A 46 -5.07 8.95 6.72
C ILE A 46 -6.08 7.82 6.94
N GLY A 47 -6.80 7.87 8.06
CA GLY A 47 -7.87 6.93 8.33
C GLY A 47 -9.19 7.33 7.66
N VAL A 48 -9.86 6.42 6.98
CA VAL A 48 -11.20 6.63 6.43
C VAL A 48 -12.20 5.84 7.28
N VAL A 49 -13.09 6.54 7.98
CA VAL A 49 -14.02 5.95 8.96
C VAL A 49 -15.47 6.12 8.54
N SER A 50 -16.34 5.21 8.98
CA SER A 50 -17.80 5.35 8.88
C SER A 50 -18.46 4.85 10.15
N GLY A 51 -19.64 5.38 10.53
CA GLY A 51 -20.36 4.85 11.70
C GLY A 51 -21.25 3.65 11.41
N LYS A 52 -21.40 3.24 10.15
CA LYS A 52 -22.15 2.04 9.74
C LYS A 52 -21.52 1.41 8.49
N GLY A 53 -21.78 0.11 8.30
CA GLY A 53 -21.45 -0.60 7.06
C GLY A 53 -22.33 -0.13 5.89
N GLY A 54 -21.83 -0.30 4.66
CA GLY A 54 -22.60 -0.05 3.44
C GLY A 54 -22.73 1.42 2.99
N VAL A 55 -22.04 2.38 3.63
CA VAL A 55 -22.02 3.79 3.17
C VAL A 55 -21.08 4.04 1.98
N GLY A 56 -20.34 3.02 1.53
CA GLY A 56 -19.32 3.15 0.49
C GLY A 56 -18.01 3.77 0.99
N LYS A 57 -17.63 3.49 2.23
CA LYS A 57 -16.35 3.88 2.83
C LYS A 57 -15.17 3.46 1.94
N SER A 58 -15.10 2.18 1.58
CA SER A 58 -14.04 1.63 0.73
C SER A 58 -14.01 2.25 -0.66
N LEU A 59 -15.17 2.58 -1.24
CA LEU A 59 -15.24 3.33 -2.50
C LEU A 59 -14.60 4.72 -2.35
N VAL A 60 -14.91 5.45 -1.27
CA VAL A 60 -14.30 6.76 -0.99
C VAL A 60 -12.79 6.61 -0.76
N THR A 61 -12.36 5.61 0.02
CA THR A 61 -10.94 5.30 0.25
C THR A 61 -10.20 5.07 -1.06
N SER A 62 -10.69 4.19 -1.92
CA SER A 62 -10.08 3.90 -3.22
C SER A 62 -10.13 5.12 -4.15
N THR A 63 -11.22 5.88 -4.16
CA THR A 63 -11.34 7.10 -4.98
C THR A 63 -10.29 8.14 -4.59
N LEU A 64 -10.14 8.45 -3.30
CA LEU A 64 -9.14 9.38 -2.81
C LEU A 64 -7.72 8.91 -3.16
N SER A 65 -7.47 7.60 -3.05
CA SER A 65 -6.18 6.98 -3.38
C SER A 65 -5.83 7.11 -4.86
N VAL A 66 -6.80 6.80 -5.75
CA VAL A 66 -6.65 6.97 -7.21
C VAL A 66 -6.37 8.42 -7.57
N MET A 67 -7.09 9.36 -6.96
CA MET A 67 -6.89 10.78 -7.25
C MET A 67 -5.55 11.31 -6.75
N MET A 68 -5.09 10.91 -5.57
CA MET A 68 -3.74 11.23 -5.09
C MET A 68 -2.68 10.63 -6.01
N ARG A 69 -2.85 9.37 -6.45
CA ARG A 69 -1.93 8.72 -7.38
C ARG A 69 -1.83 9.47 -8.71
N ARG A 70 -2.97 9.91 -9.26
CA ARG A 70 -3.03 10.74 -10.48
C ARG A 70 -2.32 12.09 -10.35
N LYS A 71 -2.16 12.62 -9.13
CA LYS A 71 -1.37 13.85 -8.88
C LYS A 71 0.14 13.59 -8.78
N GLY A 72 0.56 12.34 -8.90
CA GLY A 72 1.96 11.90 -8.92
C GLY A 72 2.52 11.47 -7.58
N TYR A 73 1.67 11.22 -6.58
CA TYR A 73 2.10 10.74 -5.27
C TYR A 73 2.29 9.22 -5.25
N GLU A 74 3.20 8.73 -4.40
CA GLU A 74 3.28 7.32 -4.04
C GLU A 74 2.19 7.01 -3.00
N VAL A 75 1.27 6.11 -3.33
CA VAL A 75 0.05 5.87 -2.54
C VAL A 75 -0.05 4.42 -2.13
N GLY A 76 -0.42 4.21 -0.86
CA GLY A 76 -0.79 2.90 -0.32
C GLY A 76 -2.24 2.90 0.19
N VAL A 77 -2.86 1.72 0.18
CA VAL A 77 -4.15 1.45 0.81
C VAL A 77 -4.03 0.21 1.69
N LEU A 78 -4.22 0.39 2.98
CA LEU A 78 -4.36 -0.69 3.95
C LEU A 78 -5.85 -0.92 4.21
N ASP A 79 -6.36 -2.06 3.76
CA ASP A 79 -7.72 -2.49 4.00
C ASP A 79 -7.84 -3.12 5.40
N ALA A 80 -8.34 -2.33 6.35
CA ALA A 80 -8.60 -2.76 7.71
C ALA A 80 -10.04 -3.24 7.91
N ASP A 81 -10.90 -3.21 6.88
CA ASP A 81 -12.29 -3.67 6.92
C ASP A 81 -12.38 -5.16 6.58
N ILE A 82 -11.84 -5.98 7.50
CA ILE A 82 -11.75 -7.45 7.36
C ILE A 82 -13.13 -8.11 7.20
N THR A 83 -14.21 -7.43 7.58
CA THR A 83 -15.58 -7.97 7.50
C THR A 83 -16.24 -7.81 6.13
N GLY A 84 -15.71 -6.93 5.29
CA GLY A 84 -16.16 -6.73 3.91
C GLY A 84 -15.03 -6.23 3.00
N PRO A 85 -13.89 -6.94 2.95
CA PRO A 85 -12.69 -6.50 2.25
C PRO A 85 -13.00 -6.33 0.76
N SER A 86 -13.10 -5.08 0.34
CA SER A 86 -13.55 -4.69 -1.00
C SER A 86 -12.46 -3.99 -1.80
N ILE A 87 -11.39 -3.54 -1.14
CA ILE A 87 -10.30 -2.79 -1.76
C ILE A 87 -9.60 -3.60 -2.86
N PRO A 88 -9.15 -4.87 -2.64
CA PRO A 88 -8.53 -5.65 -3.71
C PRO A 88 -9.41 -5.81 -4.94
N LYS A 89 -10.70 -6.12 -4.73
CA LYS A 89 -11.68 -6.29 -5.81
C LYS A 89 -11.86 -5.00 -6.59
N ILE A 90 -11.99 -3.85 -5.92
CA ILE A 90 -12.13 -2.52 -6.55
C ILE A 90 -10.95 -2.20 -7.48
N PHE A 91 -9.74 -2.65 -7.13
CA PHE A 91 -8.52 -2.46 -7.92
C PHE A 91 -8.22 -3.61 -8.90
N GLY A 92 -9.06 -4.65 -8.96
CA GLY A 92 -8.84 -5.81 -9.83
C GLY A 92 -7.64 -6.67 -9.44
N ILE A 93 -7.23 -6.62 -8.17
CA ILE A 93 -6.10 -7.38 -7.64
C ILE A 93 -6.61 -8.75 -7.19
N ASN A 94 -6.14 -9.80 -7.87
CA ASN A 94 -6.48 -11.20 -7.58
C ASN A 94 -5.27 -12.01 -7.09
N GLN A 95 -4.08 -11.42 -7.10
CA GLN A 95 -2.86 -12.08 -6.66
C GLN A 95 -2.78 -12.08 -5.13
N LYS A 96 -2.29 -13.17 -4.54
CA LYS A 96 -2.05 -13.22 -3.10
C LYS A 96 -0.86 -12.36 -2.71
N ALA A 97 -0.91 -11.81 -1.49
CA ALA A 97 0.22 -11.13 -0.89
C ALA A 97 1.39 -12.13 -0.74
N GLN A 98 2.59 -11.66 -1.04
CA GLN A 98 3.80 -12.49 -0.94
C GLN A 98 4.49 -12.18 0.38
N GLY A 99 4.90 -13.21 1.11
CA GLY A 99 5.72 -13.09 2.32
C GLY A 99 7.14 -13.56 2.07
N SER A 100 8.09 -12.96 2.77
CA SER A 100 9.47 -13.43 2.90
C SER A 100 9.92 -13.38 4.36
N GLU A 101 11.13 -13.83 4.66
CA GLU A 101 11.72 -13.68 6.01
C GLU A 101 11.84 -12.21 6.43
N LEU A 102 11.91 -11.28 5.46
CA LEU A 102 11.98 -9.84 5.71
C LEU A 102 10.62 -9.23 6.07
N GLY A 103 9.50 -9.84 5.70
CA GLY A 103 8.18 -9.25 5.88
C GLY A 103 7.22 -9.54 4.74
N ILE A 104 6.08 -8.84 4.75
CA ILE A 104 4.98 -9.03 3.80
C ILE A 104 5.03 -7.93 2.74
N TYR A 105 4.92 -8.30 1.46
CA TYR A 105 4.89 -7.36 0.35
C TYR A 105 3.44 -7.07 -0.09
N PRO A 106 3.04 -5.79 -0.19
CA PRO A 106 1.72 -5.42 -0.70
C PRO A 106 1.63 -5.74 -2.19
N GLN A 107 0.40 -5.96 -2.66
CA GLN A 107 0.13 -6.05 -4.10
C GLN A 107 0.05 -4.65 -4.71
N THR A 108 0.23 -4.55 -6.01
CA THR A 108 0.24 -3.26 -6.71
C THR A 108 -0.88 -3.23 -7.75
N SER A 109 -1.70 -2.17 -7.72
CA SER A 109 -2.74 -1.94 -8.73
C SER A 109 -2.13 -1.58 -10.10
N GLN A 110 -2.97 -1.53 -11.16
CA GLN A 110 -2.50 -1.18 -12.50
C GLN A 110 -1.80 0.19 -12.55
N ASN A 111 -2.31 1.18 -11.81
CA ASN A 111 -1.71 2.51 -11.71
C ASN A 111 -0.62 2.65 -10.63
N GLY A 112 -0.19 1.55 -10.01
CA GLY A 112 0.93 1.58 -9.06
C GLY A 112 0.54 1.90 -7.61
N ILE A 113 -0.73 1.74 -7.22
CA ILE A 113 -1.16 1.90 -5.82
C ILE A 113 -0.84 0.61 -5.06
N LYS A 114 -0.13 0.71 -3.95
CA LYS A 114 0.19 -0.43 -3.08
C LYS A 114 -1.05 -0.78 -2.27
N VAL A 115 -1.43 -2.05 -2.21
CA VAL A 115 -2.65 -2.53 -1.53
C VAL A 115 -2.30 -3.71 -0.64
N MET A 116 -2.73 -3.64 0.61
CA MET A 116 -2.72 -4.78 1.53
C MET A 116 -4.12 -4.99 2.12
N SER A 117 -4.57 -6.24 2.12
CA SER A 117 -5.85 -6.66 2.68
C SER A 117 -5.74 -8.10 3.15
N VAL A 118 -6.56 -8.48 4.13
CA VAL A 118 -6.64 -9.87 4.59
C VAL A 118 -7.07 -10.83 3.48
N ASN A 119 -7.92 -10.39 2.56
CA ASN A 119 -8.33 -11.23 1.42
C ASN A 119 -7.16 -11.68 0.56
N LEU A 120 -6.06 -10.91 0.52
CA LEU A 120 -4.88 -11.29 -0.23
C LEU A 120 -4.09 -12.44 0.44
N MET A 121 -4.43 -12.82 1.67
CA MET A 121 -3.77 -13.89 2.42
C MET A 121 -4.63 -15.14 2.58
N LEU A 122 -5.93 -15.07 2.31
CA LEU A 122 -6.82 -16.21 2.44
C LEU A 122 -6.75 -17.11 1.20
N ASP A 123 -6.86 -18.42 1.41
CA ASP A 123 -6.84 -19.39 0.30
C ASP A 123 -8.16 -19.43 -0.47
N GLN A 124 -9.26 -19.03 0.17
CA GLN A 124 -10.60 -18.95 -0.39
C GLN A 124 -11.30 -17.70 0.15
N ASP A 125 -11.86 -16.89 -0.75
CA ASP A 125 -12.53 -15.62 -0.42
C ASP A 125 -13.81 -15.81 0.41
N ASP A 126 -14.42 -16.99 0.34
CA ASP A 126 -15.70 -17.34 0.99
C ASP A 126 -15.54 -18.22 2.24
N ALA A 127 -14.31 -18.49 2.66
CA ALA A 127 -14.06 -19.27 3.87
C ALA A 127 -14.67 -18.57 5.11
N PRO A 128 -15.53 -19.24 5.90
CA PRO A 128 -16.13 -18.64 7.09
C PRO A 128 -15.09 -18.52 8.20
N VAL A 129 -14.30 -17.46 8.17
CA VAL A 129 -13.35 -17.14 9.23
C VAL A 129 -14.08 -16.31 10.29
N ILE A 130 -14.13 -16.83 11.53
CA ILE A 130 -14.73 -16.12 12.66
C ILE A 130 -13.76 -15.03 13.14
N TRP A 131 -13.90 -13.84 12.57
CA TRP A 131 -13.12 -12.67 12.96
C TRP A 131 -13.69 -12.04 14.23
N ARG A 132 -13.04 -12.28 15.38
CA ARG A 132 -13.33 -11.52 16.61
C ARG A 132 -12.57 -10.19 16.61
N GLY A 133 -13.15 -9.15 17.20
CA GLY A 133 -12.56 -7.80 17.23
C GLY A 133 -11.07 -7.73 17.60
N PRO A 134 -10.60 -8.38 18.68
CA PRO A 134 -9.18 -8.38 19.04
C PRO A 134 -8.26 -9.03 17.99
N ILE A 135 -8.75 -10.03 17.27
CA ILE A 135 -8.00 -10.68 16.17
C ILE A 135 -7.90 -9.70 15.00
N ILE A 136 -9.00 -9.05 14.64
CA ILE A 136 -9.03 -8.04 13.57
C ILE A 136 -8.04 -6.91 13.86
N ALA A 137 -8.10 -6.35 15.07
CA ALA A 137 -7.19 -5.30 15.49
C ALA A 137 -5.72 -5.77 15.47
N GLY A 138 -5.46 -7.01 15.92
CA GLY A 138 -4.14 -7.63 15.85
C GLY A 138 -3.60 -7.76 14.43
N VAL A 139 -4.44 -8.15 13.48
CA VAL A 139 -4.06 -8.27 12.06
C VAL A 139 -3.78 -6.90 11.44
N VAL A 140 -4.60 -5.89 11.70
CA VAL A 140 -4.35 -4.52 11.20
C VAL A 140 -3.05 -3.97 11.76
N LYS A 141 -2.79 -4.21 13.06
CA LYS A 141 -1.51 -3.87 13.70
C LYS A 141 -0.35 -4.62 13.05
N GLN A 142 -0.51 -5.92 12.76
CA GLN A 142 0.51 -6.70 12.07
C GLN A 142 0.78 -6.16 10.66
N PHE A 143 -0.25 -5.73 9.93
CA PHE A 143 -0.05 -5.11 8.63
C PHE A 143 0.65 -3.76 8.70
N TRP A 144 0.52 -3.04 9.81
CA TRP A 144 1.30 -1.83 10.04
C TRP A 144 2.78 -2.12 10.32
N THR A 145 3.07 -3.17 11.09
CA THR A 145 4.45 -3.51 11.54
C THR A 145 5.24 -4.31 10.51
N ASP A 146 4.60 -5.27 9.83
CA ASP A 146 5.31 -6.33 9.07
C ASP A 146 5.27 -6.10 7.55
N VAL A 147 4.42 -5.20 7.06
CA VAL A 147 4.29 -4.95 5.63
C VAL A 147 5.36 -3.97 5.18
N ILE A 148 6.10 -4.35 4.14
CA ILE A 148 7.12 -3.52 3.51
C ILE A 148 6.44 -2.65 2.45
N TRP A 149 5.92 -1.51 2.89
CA TRP A 149 5.35 -0.48 2.04
C TRP A 149 6.40 0.28 1.24
N GLY A 150 7.65 0.37 1.71
CA GLY A 150 8.69 1.22 1.11
C GLY A 150 8.36 2.71 1.22
N GLU A 151 8.66 3.49 0.18
CA GLU A 151 8.26 4.90 0.11
C GLU A 151 6.76 5.05 -0.20
N VAL A 152 6.05 5.78 0.67
CA VAL A 152 4.63 6.12 0.50
C VAL A 152 4.41 7.56 0.98
N ASP A 153 3.91 8.42 0.09
CA ASP A 153 3.54 9.79 0.41
C ASP A 153 2.23 9.83 1.21
N TYR A 154 1.23 9.05 0.79
CA TYR A 154 -0.06 8.94 1.47
C TYR A 154 -0.48 7.47 1.60
N LEU A 155 -0.62 7.00 2.84
CA LEU A 155 -1.20 5.71 3.17
C LEU A 155 -2.63 5.91 3.68
N PHE A 156 -3.62 5.40 2.94
CA PHE A 156 -5.01 5.41 3.34
C PHE A 156 -5.38 4.12 4.08
N LEU A 157 -6.04 4.24 5.22
CA LEU A 157 -6.55 3.10 5.98
C LEU A 157 -8.07 3.01 5.81
N ASP A 158 -8.55 1.93 5.18
CA ASP A 158 -9.98 1.65 5.10
C ASP A 158 -10.46 1.03 6.41
N MET A 159 -10.87 1.86 7.36
CA MET A 159 -11.13 1.42 8.74
C MET A 159 -12.36 0.51 8.81
N PRO A 160 -12.46 -0.44 9.75
CA PRO A 160 -13.71 -1.16 9.98
C PRO A 160 -14.88 -0.21 10.28
N PRO A 161 -16.12 -0.59 9.94
CA PRO A 161 -17.28 0.25 10.20
C PRO A 161 -17.58 0.36 11.70
N GLY A 162 -18.15 1.50 12.10
CA GLY A 162 -18.59 1.78 13.45
C GLY A 162 -17.57 2.55 14.28
N THR A 163 -17.85 2.66 15.57
CA THR A 163 -17.00 3.34 16.57
C THR A 163 -16.77 2.41 17.77
N GLY A 164 -16.57 1.12 17.48
CA GLY A 164 -16.32 0.09 18.49
C GLY A 164 -14.84 -0.10 18.77
N ASP A 165 -14.48 -1.26 19.34
CA ASP A 165 -13.13 -1.52 19.85
C ASP A 165 -12.06 -1.59 18.74
N VAL A 166 -12.42 -2.02 17.53
CA VAL A 166 -11.43 -2.18 16.44
C VAL A 166 -10.92 -0.83 15.93
N PRO A 167 -11.76 0.13 15.49
CA PRO A 167 -11.27 1.47 15.13
C PRO A 167 -10.50 2.16 16.26
N LEU A 168 -10.92 1.97 17.52
CA LEU A 168 -10.22 2.53 18.68
C LEU A 168 -8.82 1.95 18.85
N THR A 169 -8.67 0.62 18.72
CA THR A 169 -7.36 -0.03 18.81
C THR A 169 -6.43 0.44 17.69
N VAL A 170 -6.96 0.58 16.47
CA VAL A 170 -6.18 1.13 15.35
C VAL A 170 -5.74 2.57 15.63
N PHE A 171 -6.61 3.41 16.20
CA PHE A 171 -6.27 4.78 16.61
C PHE A 171 -5.20 4.84 17.72
N GLN A 172 -5.13 3.81 18.55
CA GLN A 172 -4.11 3.69 19.60
C GLN A 172 -2.78 3.18 19.08
N SER A 173 -2.80 2.33 18.05
CA SER A 173 -1.61 1.62 17.55
C SER A 173 -0.95 2.27 16.34
N ILE A 174 -1.68 3.02 15.52
CA ILE A 174 -1.17 3.60 14.28
C ILE A 174 -1.19 5.14 14.37
N PRO A 175 -0.07 5.82 14.04
CA PRO A 175 0.02 7.27 14.09
C PRO A 175 -0.73 7.91 12.92
N LEU A 176 -2.01 8.23 13.10
CA LEU A 176 -2.83 8.90 12.08
C LEU A 176 -2.58 10.41 12.05
N ASP A 177 -2.23 10.96 10.88
CA ASP A 177 -2.14 12.40 10.63
C ASP A 177 -3.53 13.05 10.51
N GLY A 178 -4.55 12.27 10.20
CA GLY A 178 -5.93 12.70 10.26
C GLY A 178 -6.92 11.66 9.76
N ILE A 179 -8.22 11.99 9.86
CA ILE A 179 -9.30 11.12 9.40
C ILE A 179 -10.27 11.82 8.46
N VAL A 180 -10.85 11.03 7.55
CA VAL A 180 -12.00 11.39 6.71
C VAL A 180 -13.21 10.59 7.18
N ILE A 181 -14.31 11.27 7.48
CA ILE A 181 -15.57 10.62 7.90
C ILE A 181 -16.45 10.42 6.66
N VAL A 182 -16.92 9.20 6.43
CA VAL A 182 -17.84 8.85 5.34
C VAL A 182 -19.23 8.57 5.88
N THR A 183 -20.24 9.18 5.26
CA THR A 183 -21.66 9.00 5.63
C THR A 183 -22.57 8.99 4.40
N SER A 184 -23.87 8.71 4.58
CA SER A 184 -24.90 8.79 3.54
C SER A 184 -26.16 9.50 4.08
N PRO A 185 -27.00 10.19 3.28
CA PRO A 185 -28.04 11.15 3.74
C PRO A 185 -29.16 10.63 4.67
N GLN A 186 -29.12 9.38 5.11
CA GLN A 186 -30.18 8.72 5.90
C GLN A 186 -30.33 9.34 7.31
N ASP A 187 -31.51 9.22 7.93
CA ASP A 187 -31.92 9.97 9.14
C ASP A 187 -31.08 9.80 10.43
N LEU A 188 -30.04 8.94 10.42
CA LEU A 188 -29.11 8.74 11.54
C LEU A 188 -27.72 9.35 11.34
N VAL A 189 -27.50 10.14 10.27
CA VAL A 189 -26.19 10.76 9.95
C VAL A 189 -25.60 11.54 11.13
N SER A 190 -26.41 12.39 11.78
CA SER A 190 -25.90 13.29 12.83
C SER A 190 -25.28 12.52 13.99
N MET A 191 -25.93 11.44 14.43
CA MET A 191 -25.43 10.62 15.53
C MET A 191 -24.13 9.89 15.14
N ILE A 192 -24.08 9.33 13.93
CA ILE A 192 -22.92 8.60 13.41
C ILE A 192 -21.70 9.52 13.29
N VAL A 193 -21.87 10.68 12.66
CA VAL A 193 -20.79 11.66 12.48
C VAL A 193 -20.31 12.17 13.85
N LYS A 194 -21.23 12.46 14.78
CA LYS A 194 -20.87 12.92 16.14
C LYS A 194 -20.08 11.87 16.92
N LYS A 195 -20.42 10.58 16.81
CA LYS A 195 -19.66 9.50 17.46
C LYS A 195 -18.23 9.42 16.93
N ALA A 196 -18.06 9.40 15.60
CA ALA A 196 -16.74 9.38 14.99
C ALA A 196 -15.91 10.64 15.34
N TYR A 197 -16.57 11.80 15.36
CA TYR A 197 -15.98 13.07 15.79
C TYR A 197 -15.48 13.03 17.23
N ASN A 198 -16.31 12.58 18.17
CA ASN A 198 -15.94 12.51 19.58
C ASN A 198 -14.80 11.51 19.81
N MET A 199 -14.86 10.34 19.19
CA MET A 199 -13.80 9.32 19.28
C MET A 199 -12.45 9.85 18.77
N ALA A 200 -12.43 10.52 17.61
CA ALA A 200 -11.21 11.13 17.10
C ALA A 200 -10.67 12.24 18.00
N ARG A 201 -11.56 13.05 18.59
CA ARG A 201 -11.17 14.09 19.56
C ARG A 201 -10.58 13.52 20.85
N GLU A 202 -11.17 12.46 21.41
CA GLU A 202 -10.64 11.77 22.60
C GLU A 202 -9.24 11.21 22.35
N MET A 203 -8.97 10.79 21.11
CA MET A 203 -7.67 10.28 20.67
C MET A 203 -6.71 11.37 20.14
N ASN A 204 -7.10 12.65 20.17
CA ASN A 204 -6.35 13.79 19.62
C ASN A 204 -5.99 13.67 18.13
N ILE A 205 -6.85 13.02 17.34
CA ILE A 205 -6.62 12.82 15.90
C ILE A 205 -7.32 13.93 15.10
N PRO A 206 -6.62 14.63 14.20
CA PRO A 206 -7.21 15.66 13.35
C PRO A 206 -8.31 15.10 12.44
N ILE A 207 -9.40 15.84 12.28
CA ILE A 207 -10.47 15.48 11.35
C ILE A 207 -10.34 16.36 10.11
N LEU A 208 -10.02 15.75 8.97
CA LEU A 208 -9.82 16.45 7.70
C LEU A 208 -11.15 16.93 7.12
N GLY A 209 -12.22 16.15 7.30
CA GLY A 209 -13.57 16.55 6.94
C GLY A 209 -14.49 15.37 6.71
N ILE A 210 -15.61 15.64 6.05
CA ILE A 210 -16.70 14.69 5.86
C ILE A 210 -17.01 14.53 4.37
N VAL A 211 -17.15 13.28 3.91
CA VAL A 211 -17.66 12.94 2.58
C VAL A 211 -19.07 12.35 2.73
N GLU A 212 -20.03 12.93 2.02
CA GLU A 212 -21.38 12.37 1.91
C GLU A 212 -21.50 11.56 0.63
N ASN A 213 -21.54 10.24 0.74
CA ASN A 213 -21.76 9.36 -0.39
C ASN A 213 -23.26 9.09 -0.60
N MET A 214 -23.62 8.69 -1.81
CA MET A 214 -25.01 8.43 -2.21
C MET A 214 -25.94 9.63 -1.96
N SER A 215 -25.42 10.84 -2.18
CA SER A 215 -26.11 12.10 -1.86
C SER A 215 -27.36 12.31 -2.69
N TYR A 216 -27.30 11.96 -3.97
CA TYR A 216 -28.38 12.09 -4.94
C TYR A 216 -28.16 11.12 -6.10
N LEU A 217 -29.18 10.91 -6.92
CA LEU A 217 -29.07 10.26 -8.23
C LEU A 217 -29.34 11.31 -9.30
N LYS A 218 -28.48 11.41 -10.30
CA LYS A 218 -28.75 12.22 -11.49
C LYS A 218 -29.59 11.40 -12.46
N CYS A 219 -30.81 11.84 -12.76
CA CYS A 219 -31.67 11.15 -13.73
C CYS A 219 -30.96 11.09 -15.11
N PRO A 220 -30.78 9.90 -15.71
CA PRO A 220 -30.07 9.77 -16.97
C PRO A 220 -30.82 10.44 -18.13
N ASP A 221 -32.15 10.52 -18.07
CA ASP A 221 -32.98 11.05 -19.16
C ASP A 221 -33.12 12.59 -19.14
N CYS A 222 -33.19 13.19 -17.94
CA CYS A 222 -33.46 14.63 -17.80
C CYS A 222 -32.44 15.42 -16.98
N GLY A 223 -31.43 14.77 -16.41
CA GLY A 223 -30.36 15.42 -15.63
C GLY A 223 -30.79 15.94 -14.25
N LYS A 224 -32.07 15.81 -13.86
CA LYS A 224 -32.57 16.24 -12.56
C LYS A 224 -31.94 15.41 -11.43
N GLU A 225 -31.54 16.09 -10.35
CA GLU A 225 -31.07 15.44 -9.13
C GLU A 225 -32.25 14.93 -8.29
N ILE A 226 -32.16 13.67 -7.91
CA ILE A 226 -33.16 12.96 -7.11
C ILE A 226 -32.51 12.56 -5.78
N ASN A 227 -33.00 13.15 -4.70
CA ASN A 227 -32.53 12.86 -3.34
C ASN A 227 -33.19 11.57 -2.83
N ILE A 228 -32.68 10.41 -3.24
CA ILE A 228 -33.27 9.09 -2.94
C ILE A 228 -33.45 8.87 -1.44
N PHE A 229 -32.44 9.24 -0.65
CA PHE A 229 -32.44 9.06 0.81
C PHE A 229 -32.95 10.28 1.59
N GLY A 230 -33.58 11.23 0.90
CA GLY A 230 -34.00 12.51 1.49
C GLY A 230 -32.97 13.62 1.36
N LYS A 231 -33.33 14.83 1.78
CA LYS A 231 -32.44 15.99 1.68
C LYS A 231 -31.23 15.82 2.58
N SER A 232 -30.05 16.09 2.01
CA SER A 232 -28.79 16.16 2.74
C SER A 232 -28.90 17.14 3.91
N LYS A 233 -28.47 16.70 5.10
CA LYS A 233 -28.34 17.51 6.31
C LYS A 233 -26.87 17.75 6.67
N ILE A 234 -25.94 17.36 5.79
CA ILE A 234 -24.52 17.27 6.14
C ILE A 234 -23.88 18.64 6.33
N ASP A 235 -24.31 19.65 5.58
CA ASP A 235 -23.73 21.00 5.69
C ASP A 235 -24.03 21.61 7.07
N GLU A 236 -25.26 21.44 7.57
CA GLU A 236 -25.67 21.89 8.91
C GLU A 236 -24.89 21.15 10.00
N ILE A 237 -24.73 19.83 9.86
CA ILE A 237 -23.98 19.00 10.81
C ILE A 237 -22.50 19.37 10.83
N ALA A 238 -21.89 19.53 9.65
CA ALA A 238 -20.50 19.91 9.49
C ALA A 238 -20.25 21.29 10.11
N ALA A 239 -21.10 22.28 9.81
CA ALA A 239 -21.02 23.62 10.40
C ALA A 239 -21.12 23.58 11.94
N GLY A 240 -22.06 22.80 12.49
CA GLY A 240 -22.23 22.64 13.93
C GLY A 240 -21.05 21.98 14.65
N LEU A 241 -20.20 21.24 13.92
CA LEU A 241 -18.99 20.60 14.43
C LEU A 241 -17.70 21.35 14.03
N GLY A 242 -17.80 22.45 13.29
CA GLY A 242 -16.63 23.16 12.75
C GLY A 242 -15.84 22.34 11.71
N LEU A 243 -16.49 21.39 11.03
CA LEU A 243 -15.89 20.53 10.02
C LEU A 243 -16.21 21.00 8.61
N ARG A 244 -15.35 20.61 7.66
CA ARG A 244 -15.56 20.84 6.22
C ARG A 244 -16.24 19.64 5.57
N VAL A 245 -17.22 19.90 4.71
CA VAL A 245 -17.70 18.91 3.75
C VAL A 245 -16.71 18.87 2.58
N LEU A 246 -16.05 17.73 2.41
CA LEU A 246 -15.02 17.50 1.40
C LEU A 246 -15.59 17.20 0.02
N GLY A 247 -16.79 16.62 -0.02
CA GLY A 247 -17.50 16.33 -1.26
C GLY A 247 -18.81 15.60 -1.01
N LYS A 248 -19.69 15.67 -2.01
CA LYS A 248 -20.97 14.96 -2.07
C LYS A 248 -20.99 14.11 -3.33
N MET A 249 -20.93 12.78 -3.17
CA MET A 249 -20.89 11.85 -4.30
C MET A 249 -22.30 11.37 -4.66
N PRO A 250 -22.67 11.35 -5.95
CA PRO A 250 -23.92 10.78 -6.40
C PRO A 250 -23.90 9.25 -6.38
N ILE A 251 -25.08 8.65 -6.49
CA ILE A 251 -25.24 7.26 -6.89
C ILE A 251 -25.02 7.21 -8.40
N ASP A 252 -23.99 6.49 -8.81
CA ASP A 252 -23.63 6.33 -10.21
C ASP A 252 -23.44 4.84 -10.54
N PRO A 253 -24.35 4.23 -11.33
CA PRO A 253 -24.24 2.84 -11.74
C PRO A 253 -22.94 2.52 -12.49
N SER A 254 -22.36 3.48 -13.21
CA SER A 254 -21.12 3.27 -13.97
C SER A 254 -19.92 3.06 -13.04
N ILE A 255 -19.88 3.76 -11.90
CA ILE A 255 -18.86 3.57 -10.88
C ILE A 255 -19.00 2.19 -10.24
N ALA A 256 -20.23 1.76 -9.95
CA ALA A 256 -20.48 0.44 -9.40
C ALA A 256 -20.02 -0.68 -10.36
N GLU A 257 -20.34 -0.56 -11.65
CA GLU A 257 -19.91 -1.51 -12.68
C GLU A 257 -18.38 -1.58 -12.80
N LEU A 258 -17.69 -0.43 -12.76
CA LEU A 258 -16.24 -0.39 -12.82
C LEU A 258 -15.59 -0.96 -11.56
N CYS A 259 -16.16 -0.72 -10.37
CA CYS A 259 -15.72 -1.40 -9.14
C CYS A 259 -15.86 -2.92 -9.24
N ASP A 260 -16.97 -3.41 -9.78
CA ASP A 260 -17.20 -4.86 -9.93
C ASP A 260 -16.24 -5.51 -10.93
N LYS A 261 -15.80 -4.75 -11.95
CA LYS A 261 -14.77 -5.18 -12.91
C LYS A 261 -13.34 -4.98 -12.42
N GLY A 262 -13.13 -4.31 -11.28
CA GLY A 262 -11.80 -3.97 -10.78
C GLY A 262 -11.10 -2.86 -11.57
N GLU A 263 -11.87 -1.96 -12.17
CA GLU A 263 -11.42 -0.92 -13.08
C GLU A 263 -11.74 0.49 -12.57
N LEU A 264 -11.90 0.68 -11.25
CA LEU A 264 -12.19 1.99 -10.65
C LEU A 264 -11.18 3.06 -11.10
N GLU A 265 -9.94 2.65 -11.32
CA GLU A 265 -8.85 3.50 -11.80
C GLU A 265 -9.13 4.18 -13.16
N LYS A 266 -10.16 3.77 -13.91
CA LYS A 266 -10.60 4.40 -15.17
C LYS A 266 -11.62 5.52 -14.96
N VAL A 267 -12.28 5.61 -13.80
CA VAL A 267 -13.34 6.59 -13.51
C VAL A 267 -12.77 8.01 -13.40
N ASN A 268 -13.45 9.00 -13.97
CA ASN A 268 -13.15 10.40 -13.67
C ASN A 268 -13.90 10.84 -12.41
N HIS A 269 -13.18 11.15 -11.34
CA HIS A 269 -13.74 11.39 -10.01
C HIS A 269 -13.79 12.89 -9.69
N GLU A 270 -14.70 13.63 -10.33
CA GLU A 270 -14.76 15.09 -10.15
C GLU A 270 -15.28 15.49 -8.76
N HIS A 271 -16.15 14.67 -8.15
CA HIS A 271 -16.82 14.97 -6.89
C HIS A 271 -15.89 15.09 -5.68
N LEU A 272 -14.68 14.54 -5.74
CA LEU A 272 -13.68 14.59 -4.66
C LEU A 272 -12.42 15.40 -5.04
N ALA A 273 -12.44 16.16 -6.14
CA ALA A 273 -11.28 16.96 -6.55
C ALA A 273 -10.89 18.02 -5.50
N ASP A 274 -11.88 18.68 -4.92
CA ASP A 274 -11.70 19.64 -3.84
C ASP A 274 -11.19 18.96 -2.56
N ALA A 275 -11.67 17.74 -2.27
CA ALA A 275 -11.22 16.95 -1.13
C ALA A 275 -9.72 16.68 -1.21
N VAL A 276 -9.25 16.21 -2.36
CA VAL A 276 -7.85 15.86 -2.60
C VAL A 276 -6.94 17.09 -2.48
N SER A 277 -7.35 18.21 -3.07
CA SER A 277 -6.60 19.47 -2.97
C SER A 277 -6.58 20.02 -1.55
N TYR A 278 -7.67 19.86 -0.79
CA TYR A 278 -7.71 20.25 0.61
C TYR A 278 -6.81 19.37 1.49
N ILE A 279 -6.82 18.05 1.30
CA ILE A 279 -5.97 17.10 2.02
C ILE A 279 -4.49 17.39 1.74
N GLU A 280 -4.12 17.59 0.47
CA GLU A 280 -2.75 17.95 0.05
C GLU A 280 -2.26 19.23 0.75
N ASN A 281 -3.11 20.27 0.84
CA ASN A 281 -2.75 21.51 1.52
C ASN A 281 -2.64 21.38 3.04
N LYS A 282 -3.48 20.54 3.66
CA LYS A 282 -3.47 20.32 5.11
C LYS A 282 -2.34 19.41 5.56
N LEU A 283 -2.03 18.41 4.75
CA LEU A 283 -1.00 17.41 4.98
C LEU A 283 -0.01 17.46 3.82
N PRO A 284 0.78 18.54 3.71
CA PRO A 284 1.70 18.69 2.62
C PRO A 284 2.78 17.61 2.70
N VAL A 285 3.02 17.03 1.54
CA VAL A 285 4.11 16.12 1.28
C VAL A 285 4.91 16.74 0.15
N GLY A 286 6.20 16.93 0.36
CA GLY A 286 7.09 17.21 -0.77
C GLY A 286 6.92 16.05 -1.73
N LYS A 287 6.40 16.32 -2.94
CA LYS A 287 6.31 15.32 -4.01
C LYS A 287 7.66 14.63 -4.04
N GLY A 288 7.67 13.29 -3.92
CA GLY A 288 8.92 12.52 -3.96
C GLY A 288 9.80 13.13 -5.03
N ASN A 289 11.03 13.49 -4.66
CA ASN A 289 11.90 14.47 -5.33
C ASN A 289 12.27 14.15 -6.80
N GLY A 290 11.56 13.26 -7.48
CA GLY A 290 12.01 12.61 -8.70
C GLY A 290 13.22 11.72 -8.42
N ILE A 291 13.44 11.33 -7.16
CA ILE A 291 14.51 10.42 -6.78
C ILE A 291 14.20 9.06 -7.40
N MET A 292 14.94 8.75 -8.45
CA MET A 292 14.91 7.48 -9.14
C MET A 292 15.99 6.59 -8.54
N LYS A 293 15.60 5.43 -8.03
CA LYS A 293 16.56 4.41 -7.59
C LYS A 293 16.82 3.43 -8.73
N ILE A 294 18.09 3.26 -9.06
CA ILE A 294 18.54 2.23 -10.01
C ILE A 294 19.45 1.24 -9.28
N ALA A 295 19.44 -0.02 -9.71
CA ALA A 295 20.41 -1.01 -9.26
C ALA A 295 21.28 -1.49 -10.41
N ILE A 296 22.55 -1.66 -10.12
CA ILE A 296 23.56 -2.12 -11.07
C ILE A 296 24.13 -3.40 -10.52
N ALA A 297 24.09 -4.48 -11.31
CA ALA A 297 24.78 -5.72 -10.95
C ALA A 297 26.30 -5.49 -11.04
N THR A 298 27.02 -5.69 -9.94
CA THR A 298 28.43 -5.27 -9.83
C THR A 298 29.37 -6.39 -9.42
N GLU A 299 30.58 -6.35 -9.98
CA GLU A 299 31.72 -7.17 -9.60
C GLU A 299 32.91 -6.22 -9.38
N GLY A 300 33.15 -5.85 -8.12
CA GLY A 300 34.05 -4.75 -7.77
C GLY A 300 33.57 -3.42 -8.35
N ASN A 301 34.39 -2.76 -9.17
CA ASN A 301 34.08 -1.46 -9.78
C ASN A 301 33.46 -1.55 -11.18
N ASN A 302 33.16 -2.76 -11.65
CA ASN A 302 32.65 -3.01 -12.99
C ASN A 302 31.26 -3.65 -12.96
N ILE A 303 30.54 -3.53 -14.07
CA ILE A 303 29.25 -4.19 -14.26
C ILE A 303 29.47 -5.68 -14.46
N SER A 304 28.73 -6.49 -13.69
CA SER A 304 28.78 -7.94 -13.80
C SER A 304 28.17 -8.44 -15.11
N SER A 305 28.83 -9.41 -15.73
CA SER A 305 28.36 -10.11 -16.93
C SER A 305 27.20 -11.07 -16.65
N HIS A 306 26.92 -11.40 -15.38
CA HIS A 306 25.92 -12.40 -15.01
C HIS A 306 25.06 -11.93 -13.83
N PHE A 307 23.91 -11.33 -14.13
CA PHE A 307 22.94 -10.86 -13.12
C PHE A 307 22.58 -11.95 -12.09
N GLY A 308 22.30 -13.18 -12.56
CA GLY A 308 21.83 -14.26 -11.69
C GLY A 308 22.88 -14.84 -10.75
N LYS A 309 24.18 -14.54 -10.94
CA LYS A 309 25.29 -15.00 -10.08
C LYS A 309 25.95 -13.85 -9.32
N CYS A 310 25.36 -12.66 -9.42
CA CYS A 310 25.93 -11.46 -8.86
C CYS A 310 25.61 -11.39 -7.37
N GLU A 311 26.65 -11.25 -6.54
CA GLU A 311 26.53 -11.17 -5.09
C GLU A 311 26.35 -9.72 -4.58
N TYR A 312 26.62 -8.72 -5.43
CA TYR A 312 26.64 -7.31 -5.05
C TYR A 312 25.91 -6.43 -6.05
N PHE A 313 24.99 -5.61 -5.56
CA PHE A 313 24.30 -4.59 -6.33
C PHE A 313 24.69 -3.21 -5.85
N THR A 314 25.11 -2.35 -6.77
CA THR A 314 25.25 -0.93 -6.47
C THR A 314 23.91 -0.25 -6.71
N VAL A 315 23.28 0.22 -5.63
CA VAL A 315 22.05 1.00 -5.66
C VAL A 315 22.42 2.48 -5.69
N VAL A 316 21.83 3.20 -6.65
CA VAL A 316 22.10 4.62 -6.88
C VAL A 316 20.80 5.39 -6.82
N GLU A 317 20.76 6.43 -6.01
CA GLU A 317 19.66 7.37 -5.96
C GLU A 317 19.97 8.59 -6.83
N ILE A 318 19.13 8.85 -7.82
CA ILE A 318 19.31 9.91 -8.81
C ILE A 318 18.19 10.92 -8.63
N GLU A 319 18.53 12.18 -8.34
CA GLU A 319 17.60 13.29 -8.24
C GLU A 319 17.98 14.38 -9.25
N ASN A 320 17.03 14.85 -10.08
CA ASN A 320 17.27 15.95 -11.02
C ASN A 320 18.54 15.78 -11.87
N LYS A 321 18.80 14.56 -12.37
CA LYS A 321 20.01 14.19 -13.13
C LYS A 321 21.32 14.27 -12.33
N SER A 322 21.26 14.25 -11.01
CA SER A 322 22.42 14.23 -10.12
C SER A 322 22.37 13.03 -9.19
N ILE A 323 23.52 12.42 -8.92
CA ILE A 323 23.64 11.31 -7.98
C ILE A 323 23.55 11.88 -6.56
N LYS A 324 22.59 11.39 -5.76
CA LYS A 324 22.43 11.75 -4.35
C LYS A 324 23.19 10.82 -3.41
N SER A 325 23.08 9.53 -3.66
CA SER A 325 23.72 8.49 -2.86
C SER A 325 24.07 7.29 -3.74
N LYS A 326 25.08 6.54 -3.31
CA LYS A 326 25.57 5.32 -3.96
C LYS A 326 25.93 4.34 -2.85
N GLU A 327 25.20 3.23 -2.80
CA GLU A 327 25.34 2.22 -1.76
C GLU A 327 25.54 0.84 -2.40
N VAL A 328 26.38 0.00 -1.78
CA VAL A 328 26.59 -1.38 -2.25
C VAL A 328 25.83 -2.31 -1.32
N VAL A 329 24.90 -3.06 -1.91
CA VAL A 329 24.03 -4.01 -1.23
C VAL A 329 24.47 -5.43 -1.58
N SER A 330 24.79 -6.24 -0.58
CA SER A 330 25.08 -7.66 -0.75
C SER A 330 23.78 -8.47 -0.79
N THR A 331 23.76 -9.51 -1.61
CA THR A 331 22.67 -10.50 -1.66
C THR A 331 23.00 -11.80 -0.93
N GLU A 332 24.08 -11.84 -0.15
CA GLU A 332 24.44 -13.00 0.69
C GLU A 332 23.23 -13.41 1.57
N GLY A 333 22.72 -14.62 1.34
CA GLY A 333 21.55 -15.19 2.04
C GLY A 333 20.26 -15.26 1.21
N ASN A 334 20.13 -14.49 0.13
CA ASN A 334 18.95 -14.53 -0.74
C ASN A 334 19.13 -15.56 -1.86
N GLN A 335 18.30 -16.62 -1.85
CA GLN A 335 18.25 -17.60 -2.95
C GLN A 335 17.96 -16.87 -4.27
N HIS A 336 18.65 -17.25 -5.35
CA HIS A 336 18.65 -16.60 -6.67
C HIS A 336 17.24 -16.37 -7.28
N GLY A 337 16.20 -17.00 -6.73
CA GLY A 337 14.80 -16.85 -7.13
C GLY A 337 14.06 -15.64 -6.57
N LEU A 338 14.55 -14.98 -5.51
CA LEU A 338 13.85 -13.92 -4.75
C LEU A 338 14.38 -12.50 -5.01
N LEU A 339 15.49 -12.39 -5.73
CA LEU A 339 16.20 -11.14 -5.97
C LEU A 339 15.35 -10.05 -6.68
N PRO A 340 14.48 -10.38 -7.67
CA PRO A 340 13.59 -9.39 -8.27
C PRO A 340 12.62 -8.71 -7.28
N GLY A 341 12.06 -9.48 -6.33
CA GLY A 341 11.16 -8.94 -5.31
C GLY A 341 11.87 -8.05 -4.30
N PHE A 342 13.10 -8.42 -3.94
CA PHE A 342 13.96 -7.59 -3.08
C PHE A 342 14.33 -6.26 -3.75
N LEU A 343 14.69 -6.25 -5.04
CA LEU A 343 14.99 -5.00 -5.74
C LEU A 343 13.72 -4.12 -5.87
N ALA A 344 12.56 -4.71 -6.11
CA ALA A 344 11.29 -3.98 -6.14
C ALA A 344 10.97 -3.33 -4.79
N SER A 345 11.24 -4.03 -3.67
CA SER A 345 10.96 -3.49 -2.33
C SER A 345 11.85 -2.31 -1.95
N LEU A 346 13.08 -2.26 -2.46
CA LEU A 346 13.96 -1.08 -2.36
C LEU A 346 13.48 0.11 -3.20
N GLY A 347 12.37 -0.02 -3.94
CA GLY A 347 11.83 1.03 -4.81
C GLY A 347 12.63 1.22 -6.10
N ILE A 348 13.44 0.22 -6.48
CA ILE A 348 14.23 0.28 -7.71
C ILE A 348 13.30 0.22 -8.91
N LYS A 349 13.46 1.20 -9.81
CA LYS A 349 12.69 1.27 -11.06
C LYS A 349 13.44 0.69 -12.25
N THR A 350 14.77 0.60 -12.16
CA THR A 350 15.59 0.12 -13.28
C THR A 350 16.79 -0.69 -12.80
N VAL A 351 17.03 -1.80 -13.49
CA VAL A 351 18.18 -2.69 -13.27
C VAL A 351 19.09 -2.65 -14.50
N ILE A 352 20.39 -2.44 -14.26
CA ILE A 352 21.44 -2.46 -15.28
C ILE A 352 22.33 -3.69 -15.06
N ALA A 353 22.52 -4.49 -16.11
CA ALA A 353 23.40 -5.67 -16.06
C ALA A 353 24.05 -5.97 -17.41
N GLY A 354 25.17 -6.70 -17.39
CA GLY A 354 25.80 -7.19 -18.61
C GLY A 354 25.00 -8.30 -19.29
N GLY A 355 24.72 -9.37 -18.56
CA GLY A 355 23.92 -10.49 -19.05
C GLY A 355 22.83 -10.88 -18.07
N MET A 356 21.64 -11.18 -18.59
CA MET A 356 20.48 -11.58 -17.80
C MET A 356 19.77 -12.74 -18.51
N GLY A 357 19.45 -13.79 -17.76
CA GLY A 357 18.68 -14.91 -18.28
C GLY A 357 17.18 -14.61 -18.32
N ASP A 358 16.45 -15.26 -19.22
CA ASP A 358 15.03 -15.00 -19.48
C ASP A 358 14.14 -15.15 -18.23
N GLY A 359 14.42 -16.13 -17.36
CA GLY A 359 13.67 -16.32 -16.13
C GLY A 359 13.85 -15.19 -15.09
N ALA A 360 15.02 -14.56 -15.04
CA ALA A 360 15.25 -13.39 -14.18
C ALA A 360 14.59 -12.14 -14.79
N ARG A 361 14.65 -12.04 -16.13
CA ARG A 361 14.05 -10.95 -16.89
C ARG A 361 12.53 -10.90 -16.70
N GLN A 362 11.86 -12.03 -16.89
CA GLN A 362 10.41 -12.14 -16.72
C GLN A 362 9.97 -11.73 -15.31
N LYS A 363 10.68 -12.19 -14.27
CA LYS A 363 10.35 -11.85 -12.88
C LYS A 363 10.55 -10.37 -12.55
N LEU A 364 11.56 -9.72 -13.12
CA LEU A 364 11.78 -8.27 -12.97
C LEU A 364 10.67 -7.48 -13.69
N GLU A 365 10.29 -7.90 -14.89
CA GLU A 365 9.18 -7.31 -15.65
C GLU A 365 7.83 -7.47 -14.92
N GLU A 366 7.56 -8.64 -14.33
CA GLU A 366 6.38 -8.91 -13.47
C GLU A 366 6.33 -7.98 -12.24
N ASN A 367 7.47 -7.49 -11.77
CA ASN A 367 7.59 -6.52 -10.67
C ASN A 367 7.63 -5.06 -11.15
N ASN A 368 7.31 -4.78 -12.42
CA ASN A 368 7.36 -3.45 -13.04
C ASN A 368 8.75 -2.78 -12.96
N ILE A 369 9.82 -3.57 -13.02
CA ILE A 369 11.21 -3.07 -13.05
C ILE A 369 11.69 -3.04 -14.50
N GLN A 370 12.14 -1.87 -14.95
CA GLN A 370 12.75 -1.73 -16.28
C GLN A 370 14.13 -2.38 -16.33
N ILE A 371 14.45 -3.05 -17.43
CA ILE A 371 15.69 -3.81 -17.56
C ILE A 371 16.55 -3.24 -18.69
N ILE A 372 17.81 -2.95 -18.38
CA ILE A 372 18.83 -2.56 -19.35
C ILE A 372 19.96 -3.59 -19.30
N SER A 373 19.94 -4.50 -20.27
CA SER A 373 20.91 -5.59 -20.42
C SER A 373 21.91 -5.34 -21.56
N GLY A 374 23.06 -6.01 -21.53
CA GLY A 374 24.10 -5.91 -22.56
C GLY A 374 25.11 -4.80 -22.29
N ILE A 375 25.16 -4.28 -21.06
CA ILE A 375 26.07 -3.19 -20.69
C ILE A 375 27.31 -3.76 -20.01
N SER A 376 28.49 -3.40 -20.50
CA SER A 376 29.77 -3.74 -19.88
C SER A 376 30.56 -2.46 -19.62
N GLY A 377 31.52 -2.52 -18.69
CA GLY A 377 32.39 -1.40 -18.34
C GLY A 377 32.21 -0.91 -16.91
N ASN A 378 32.63 0.33 -16.67
CA ASN A 378 32.67 0.94 -15.35
C ASN A 378 31.27 1.38 -14.88
N ILE A 379 31.02 1.26 -13.57
CA ILE A 379 29.74 1.63 -12.95
C ILE A 379 29.42 3.12 -13.14
N ASP A 380 30.38 4.01 -12.94
CA ASP A 380 30.14 5.46 -12.96
C ASP A 380 29.82 5.95 -14.38
N GLU A 381 30.48 5.38 -15.39
CA GLU A 381 30.18 5.66 -16.80
C GLU A 381 28.76 5.22 -17.18
N ALA A 382 28.34 4.04 -16.73
CA ALA A 382 26.99 3.55 -16.98
C ALA A 382 25.90 4.38 -16.28
N ILE A 383 26.16 4.85 -15.06
CA ILE A 383 25.26 5.77 -14.35
C ILE A 383 25.11 7.08 -15.15
N GLN A 384 26.22 7.64 -15.63
CA GLN A 384 26.20 8.88 -16.40
C GLN A 384 25.43 8.73 -17.72
N LEU A 385 25.70 7.64 -18.46
CA LEU A 385 24.97 7.32 -19.70
C LEU A 385 23.47 7.10 -19.46
N TYR A 386 23.10 6.54 -18.31
CA TYR A 386 21.70 6.38 -17.90
C TYR A 386 21.03 7.73 -17.62
N ILE A 387 21.69 8.60 -16.85
CA ILE A 387 21.22 9.96 -16.55
C ILE A 387 21.02 10.79 -17.83
N ASP A 388 21.91 10.62 -18.80
CA ASP A 388 21.85 11.32 -20.08
C ASP A 388 20.84 10.71 -21.08
N GLY A 389 20.23 9.56 -20.74
CA GLY A 389 19.24 8.87 -21.58
C GLY A 389 19.86 8.13 -22.79
N ASN A 390 21.17 7.92 -22.78
CA ASN A 390 21.91 7.29 -23.88
C ASN A 390 22.15 5.79 -23.68
N LEU A 391 21.82 5.25 -22.51
CA LEU A 391 21.96 3.83 -22.20
C LEU A 391 20.83 3.02 -22.84
N LYS A 392 21.14 2.23 -23.88
CA LYS A 392 20.19 1.34 -24.57
C LYS A 392 20.54 -0.12 -24.33
N SER A 393 19.52 -0.96 -24.17
CA SER A 393 19.72 -2.40 -24.10
C SER A 393 20.25 -2.93 -25.44
N ALA A 394 21.21 -3.85 -25.38
CA ALA A 394 21.57 -4.61 -26.56
C ALA A 394 20.39 -5.51 -26.93
N SER A 395 19.77 -5.27 -28.08
CA SER A 395 18.78 -6.20 -28.63
C SER A 395 19.46 -7.54 -28.86
N SER A 396 18.94 -8.59 -28.23
CA SER A 396 19.24 -9.98 -28.53
C SER A 396 18.79 -10.32 -29.95
N GLY A 397 19.59 -9.90 -30.93
CA GLY A 397 19.61 -10.46 -32.28
C GLY A 397 20.57 -11.64 -32.27
N CYS A 398 20.05 -12.86 -32.18
CA CYS A 398 20.80 -14.02 -32.63
C CYS A 398 21.02 -13.87 -34.15
N SER A 399 22.12 -13.22 -34.53
CA SER A 399 22.66 -13.32 -35.88
C SER A 399 23.07 -14.77 -36.11
N GLY A 400 22.37 -15.44 -37.02
CA GLY A 400 22.68 -16.79 -37.43
C GLY A 400 24.15 -16.90 -37.83
N HIS A 401 24.89 -17.72 -37.10
CA HIS A 401 26.10 -18.30 -37.64
C HIS A 401 25.68 -19.22 -38.78
N GLU A 402 25.84 -18.74 -40.01
CA GLU A 402 25.93 -19.59 -41.18
C GLU A 402 27.05 -20.61 -40.92
N HIS A 403 26.67 -21.86 -40.67
CA HIS A 403 27.58 -22.97 -40.80
C HIS A 403 27.89 -23.14 -42.29
N SER A 404 28.98 -22.52 -42.75
CA SER A 404 29.64 -22.91 -43.98
C SER A 404 30.18 -24.32 -43.80
N HIS A 405 29.41 -25.31 -44.26
CA HIS A 405 29.90 -26.67 -44.48
C HIS A 405 30.89 -26.64 -45.65
N GLU A 406 32.17 -26.48 -45.34
CA GLU A 406 33.24 -26.88 -46.25
C GLU A 406 33.29 -28.41 -46.30
N HIS A 407 32.77 -28.97 -47.39
CA HIS A 407 32.98 -30.36 -47.77
C HIS A 407 34.45 -30.58 -48.12
N ASN A 408 35.19 -31.18 -47.19
CA ASN A 408 36.51 -31.71 -47.48
C ASN A 408 36.34 -33.14 -48.03
N HIS A 409 36.66 -33.33 -49.31
CA HIS A 409 36.70 -34.63 -49.97
C HIS A 409 37.89 -35.44 -49.46
N GLY A 410 37.61 -36.43 -48.59
CA GLY A 410 38.53 -37.51 -48.27
C GLY A 410 38.08 -38.79 -48.96
N GLU A 411 38.82 -39.20 -49.99
CA GLU A 411 38.69 -40.50 -50.65
C GLU A 411 38.99 -41.64 -49.67
N GLY A 412 38.19 -42.71 -49.69
CA GLY A 412 38.36 -43.89 -48.83
C GLY A 412 37.32 -44.96 -49.11
N GLY A 413 37.63 -45.87 -50.03
CA GLY A 413 36.69 -46.81 -50.64
C GLY A 413 36.13 -47.93 -49.74
N CYS A 414 34.99 -48.45 -50.21
CA CYS A 414 34.48 -49.84 -50.17
C CYS A 414 34.34 -50.59 -48.82
N SER A 415 33.12 -51.03 -48.49
CA SER A 415 32.60 -52.35 -48.92
C SER A 415 31.25 -52.66 -48.27
N CYS A 416 30.27 -53.06 -49.09
CA CYS A 416 29.03 -53.69 -48.68
C CYS A 416 29.28 -55.13 -48.19
N GLY A 417 28.41 -55.66 -47.33
CA GLY A 417 28.38 -57.08 -47.00
C GLY A 417 27.29 -57.44 -46.01
N ASN A 418 26.20 -58.02 -46.52
CA ASN A 418 25.16 -58.73 -45.78
C ASN A 418 25.76 -59.80 -44.83
N HIS A 419 25.30 -59.85 -43.58
CA HIS A 419 24.49 -60.98 -43.07
C HIS A 419 23.88 -60.68 -41.71
#